data_AF-A0A2H1HSU5-F1
#
_entry.id   AF-A0A2H1HSU5-F1
#
_cell.length_a   1.000
_cell.length_b   1.000
_cell.length_c   1.000
_cell.angle_alpha   90.00
_cell.angle_beta   90.00
_cell.angle_gamma   90.00
#
_symmetry.space_group_name_H-M   'P 1'
#
loop_
_entity.id
_entity.type
_entity.pdbx_description
1 polymer ?
#
loop_
_entity_poly.entity_id
_entity_poly.type
_entity_poly.pdbx_seq_one_letter_code
_entity_poly.pdbx_strand_id
1 'polypeptide(L)'
;MNTRHSRVIHHEPRRAAYPAIDAYNKLTQYSSAAPLTGEAISQAMMSEAAWNDPQLIEQYDEKGLTPLSPLLSSGDYWIACNAESSGPGDWDGRQIRIGGTAQGPIAESIGASPVSMEYGETFEALQRNTVDCTFVQGQVAGSTGLLEVAPHVKLFEGDRMTGGATAAHVAGSRFDELPLAYKQIIFDAGVDMFHGQLASTMDSSLQAVKDVQAADGTFSSIAPEVQETMEGTQEELVDGLIEDGRIDEDIREQLTGSAEKWTGIVEELGYEDGGELQDLDEWYEVDSVDFRPLGERVFEEASLAHRPE
;
A
#
# COMPACT_ATOMS: atom_id res chain seq x y z
N MET A 1 47.02 -17.68 -1.29
CA MET A 1 45.92 -18.45 -1.93
C MET A 1 44.74 -18.48 -0.97
N ASN A 2 43.52 -18.32 -1.51
CA ASN A 2 42.20 -18.29 -0.85
C ASN A 2 41.74 -16.96 -0.20
N THR A 3 41.34 -16.01 -1.04
CA THR A 3 40.22 -15.09 -0.77
C THR A 3 38.93 -15.73 -1.28
N ARG A 4 38.12 -16.29 -0.36
CA ARG A 4 36.76 -16.74 -0.68
C ARG A 4 35.87 -15.52 -0.84
N HIS A 5 35.19 -15.48 -1.98
CA HIS A 5 34.18 -14.50 -2.33
C HIS A 5 33.01 -14.61 -1.34
N SER A 6 32.58 -13.48 -0.80
CA SER A 6 31.30 -13.34 -0.13
C SER A 6 30.22 -13.71 -1.13
N ARG A 7 29.52 -14.82 -0.88
CA ARG A 7 28.27 -15.14 -1.58
C ARG A 7 27.24 -14.16 -1.08
N VAL A 8 26.72 -13.34 -1.98
CA VAL A 8 25.43 -12.67 -1.82
C VAL A 8 24.41 -13.77 -1.48
N ILE A 9 23.87 -13.73 -0.27
CA ILE A 9 22.74 -14.55 0.13
C ILE A 9 21.53 -13.68 -0.12
N HIS A 10 20.78 -13.97 -1.19
CA HIS A 10 19.39 -13.54 -1.33
C HIS A 10 18.68 -14.06 -0.09
N HIS A 11 18.30 -13.16 0.80
CA HIS A 11 17.48 -13.53 1.93
C HIS A 11 16.18 -12.78 1.74
N GLU A 12 15.10 -13.53 1.85
CA GLU A 12 13.68 -13.17 1.76
C GLU A 12 13.10 -13.23 3.20
N PRO A 13 13.67 -12.50 4.19
CA PRO A 13 13.64 -12.93 5.60
C PRO A 13 12.57 -12.20 6.39
N ARG A 14 12.32 -10.96 6.00
CA ARG A 14 11.53 -10.00 6.74
C ARG A 14 10.05 -10.27 6.51
N ARG A 15 9.66 -10.77 5.34
CA ARG A 15 8.26 -11.08 5.03
C ARG A 15 7.82 -12.45 5.54
N ALA A 16 8.65 -13.49 5.39
CA ALA A 16 8.41 -14.79 6.03
C ALA A 16 8.33 -14.71 7.57
N ALA A 17 8.91 -13.66 8.19
CA ALA A 17 8.82 -13.43 9.62
C ALA A 17 7.44 -12.88 10.06
N TYR A 18 6.62 -12.38 9.13
CA TYR A 18 5.30 -11.80 9.37
C TYR A 18 4.27 -12.29 8.33
N PRO A 19 3.95 -13.59 8.29
CA PRO A 19 3.04 -14.18 7.29
C PRO A 19 1.64 -13.55 7.29
N ALA A 20 1.10 -13.11 8.44
CA ALA A 20 -0.21 -12.47 8.47
C ALA A 20 -0.18 -11.09 7.77
N ILE A 21 0.90 -10.32 7.95
CA ILE A 21 1.06 -9.03 7.25
C ILE A 21 1.19 -9.25 5.74
N ASP A 22 1.94 -10.27 5.31
CA ASP A 22 2.06 -10.61 3.88
C ASP A 22 0.71 -11.04 3.27
N ALA A 23 -0.13 -11.74 4.05
CA ALA A 23 -1.48 -12.10 3.62
C ALA A 23 -2.35 -10.84 3.43
N TYR A 24 -2.40 -9.94 4.41
CA TYR A 24 -3.13 -8.68 4.28
C TYR A 24 -2.58 -7.76 3.20
N ASN A 25 -1.28 -7.82 2.91
CA ASN A 25 -0.70 -7.10 1.78
C ASN A 25 -1.37 -7.53 0.46
N LYS A 26 -1.85 -8.78 0.34
CA LYS A 26 -2.52 -9.32 -0.85
C LYS A 26 -4.05 -9.16 -0.83
N LEU A 27 -4.59 -8.36 0.09
CA LEU A 27 -6.04 -8.16 0.28
C LEU A 27 -6.49 -6.70 0.11
N THR A 28 -5.60 -5.79 -0.31
CA THR A 28 -5.94 -4.35 -0.34
C THR A 28 -6.75 -3.92 -1.57
N GLN A 29 -7.00 -4.83 -2.52
CA GLN A 29 -7.67 -4.52 -3.79
C GLN A 29 -9.18 -4.26 -3.66
N TYR A 30 -9.83 -4.67 -2.56
CA TYR A 30 -11.29 -4.59 -2.39
C TYR A 30 -11.80 -3.17 -2.07
N SER A 31 -11.15 -2.13 -2.59
CA SER A 31 -11.49 -0.73 -2.38
C SER A 31 -11.24 0.04 -3.69
N SER A 32 -11.68 1.30 -3.76
CA SER A 32 -11.62 2.09 -4.98
C SER A 32 -10.26 2.74 -5.22
N ALA A 33 -9.72 2.74 -6.45
CA ALA A 33 -8.49 3.46 -6.81
C ALA A 33 -8.58 5.01 -6.78
N ALA A 34 -9.70 5.59 -6.30
CA ALA A 34 -9.87 7.03 -6.19
C ALA A 34 -8.76 7.67 -5.32
N PRO A 35 -8.23 8.87 -5.70
CA PRO A 35 -6.98 9.39 -5.16
C PRO A 35 -7.04 9.79 -3.68
N LEU A 36 -8.13 10.39 -3.21
CA LEU A 36 -8.32 10.76 -1.80
C LEU A 36 -9.31 9.83 -1.11
N THR A 37 -10.52 9.70 -1.66
CA THR A 37 -11.57 8.93 -0.98
C THR A 37 -11.21 7.45 -0.95
N GLY A 38 -10.60 6.93 -2.02
CA GLY A 38 -10.07 5.58 -2.06
C GLY A 38 -9.06 5.34 -0.94
N GLU A 39 -8.04 6.20 -0.81
CA GLU A 39 -7.03 6.05 0.25
C GLU A 39 -7.65 6.06 1.65
N ALA A 40 -8.61 6.95 1.88
CA ALA A 40 -9.36 7.03 3.13
C ALA A 40 -10.13 5.72 3.42
N ILE A 41 -10.86 5.20 2.43
CA ILE A 41 -11.63 3.94 2.53
C ILE A 41 -10.67 2.78 2.80
N SER A 42 -9.61 2.64 2.00
CA SER A 42 -8.66 1.53 2.11
C SER A 42 -7.95 1.53 3.47
N GLN A 43 -7.47 2.69 3.94
CA GLN A 43 -6.83 2.80 5.24
C GLN A 43 -7.78 2.44 6.38
N ALA A 44 -9.04 2.87 6.33
CA ALA A 44 -10.04 2.55 7.35
C ALA A 44 -10.42 1.06 7.34
N MET A 45 -10.74 0.51 6.17
CA MET A 45 -11.04 -0.91 5.95
C MET A 45 -9.91 -1.81 6.46
N MET A 46 -8.67 -1.53 6.06
CA MET A 46 -7.52 -2.34 6.45
C MET A 46 -7.18 -2.19 7.94
N SER A 47 -7.38 -1.00 8.52
CA SER A 47 -7.20 -0.81 9.96
C SER A 47 -8.23 -1.60 10.77
N GLU A 48 -9.50 -1.59 10.35
CA GLU A 48 -10.57 -2.36 10.98
C GLU A 48 -10.29 -3.86 10.88
N ALA A 49 -9.99 -4.37 9.68
CA ALA A 49 -9.69 -5.78 9.48
C ALA A 49 -8.50 -6.23 10.34
N ALA A 50 -7.46 -5.41 10.42
CA ALA A 50 -6.25 -5.74 11.15
C ALA A 50 -6.43 -5.79 12.68
N TRP A 51 -7.21 -4.87 13.26
CA TRP A 51 -7.54 -4.93 14.68
C TRP A 51 -8.44 -6.12 15.02
N ASN A 52 -9.36 -6.46 14.12
CA ASN A 52 -10.30 -7.56 14.29
C ASN A 52 -9.74 -8.94 13.92
N ASP A 53 -8.45 -9.04 13.57
CA ASP A 53 -7.78 -10.31 13.27
C ASP A 53 -6.91 -10.80 14.44
N PRO A 54 -7.37 -11.83 15.18
CA PRO A 54 -6.61 -12.36 16.30
C PRO A 54 -5.25 -12.95 15.90
N GLN A 55 -5.12 -13.53 14.71
CA GLN A 55 -3.86 -14.11 14.24
C GLN A 55 -2.83 -13.02 13.97
N LEU A 56 -3.25 -11.90 13.39
CA LEU A 56 -2.37 -10.76 13.15
C LEU A 56 -1.89 -10.14 14.47
N ILE A 57 -2.79 -9.97 15.45
CA ILE A 57 -2.45 -9.45 16.78
C ILE A 57 -1.51 -10.41 17.52
N GLU A 58 -1.82 -11.71 17.55
CA GLU A 58 -0.99 -12.73 18.22
C GLU A 58 0.43 -12.78 17.64
N GLN A 59 0.59 -12.60 16.33
CA GLN A 59 1.90 -12.54 15.68
C GLN A 59 2.80 -11.41 16.22
N TYR A 60 2.23 -10.28 16.65
CA TYR A 60 2.98 -9.21 17.32
C TYR A 60 3.31 -9.58 18.76
N ASP A 61 2.34 -10.13 19.50
CA ASP A 61 2.51 -10.54 20.90
C ASP A 61 3.60 -11.60 21.07
N GLU A 62 3.65 -12.60 20.18
CA GLU A 62 4.70 -13.64 20.17
C GLU A 62 6.11 -13.07 20.02
N LYS A 63 6.23 -11.86 19.46
CA LYS A 63 7.50 -11.14 19.25
C LYS A 63 7.76 -10.10 20.34
N GLY A 64 6.89 -9.98 21.34
CA GLY A 64 6.98 -8.96 22.40
C GLY A 64 6.79 -7.54 21.87
N LEU A 65 5.93 -7.39 20.86
CA LEU A 65 5.59 -6.12 20.23
C LEU A 65 4.13 -5.80 20.53
N THR A 66 3.84 -4.58 20.99
CA THR A 66 2.47 -4.11 21.16
C THR A 66 2.05 -3.35 19.91
N PRO A 67 1.03 -3.78 19.15
CA PRO A 67 0.56 -3.01 18.01
C PRO A 67 -0.06 -1.68 18.45
N LEU A 68 0.30 -0.60 17.76
CA LEU A 68 -0.33 0.73 17.84
C LEU A 68 -1.11 1.05 16.55
N SER A 69 -0.61 0.54 15.42
CA SER A 69 -1.29 0.46 14.12
C SER A 69 -0.91 -0.87 13.49
N PRO A 70 -1.79 -1.89 13.50
CA PRO A 70 -1.39 -3.23 13.09
C PRO A 70 -1.14 -3.34 11.58
N LEU A 71 -1.73 -2.44 10.77
CA LEU A 71 -1.43 -2.23 9.35
C LEU A 71 -1.48 -0.75 8.99
N LEU A 72 -0.60 -0.35 8.08
CA LEU A 72 -0.52 0.98 7.49
C LEU A 72 -0.46 0.86 5.97
N SER A 73 -1.22 1.70 5.28
CA SER A 73 -1.13 1.88 3.83
C SER A 73 -0.13 2.97 3.48
N SER A 74 0.65 2.74 2.42
CA SER A 74 1.52 3.76 1.82
C SER A 74 0.96 4.31 0.50
N GLY A 75 -0.33 4.17 0.27
CA GLY A 75 -0.99 4.52 -0.99
C GLY A 75 -1.24 3.33 -1.90
N ASP A 76 -2.11 3.53 -2.89
CA ASP A 76 -2.31 2.64 -4.02
C ASP A 76 -1.03 2.50 -4.86
N TYR A 77 -0.90 1.35 -5.53
CA TYR A 77 0.23 1.08 -6.41
C TYR A 77 -0.03 1.59 -7.83
N TRP A 78 1.01 2.19 -8.38
CA TRP A 78 1.11 2.56 -9.79
C TRP A 78 2.23 1.79 -10.46
N ILE A 79 2.21 1.74 -11.80
CA ILE A 79 3.36 1.27 -12.58
C ILE A 79 4.04 2.49 -13.20
N ALA A 80 5.21 2.86 -12.66
CA ALA A 80 6.00 3.98 -13.17
C ALA A 80 7.11 3.48 -14.09
N CYS A 81 7.22 4.05 -15.30
CA CYS A 81 8.15 3.63 -16.34
C CYS A 81 9.05 4.79 -16.81
N ASN A 82 10.28 4.46 -17.20
CA ASN A 82 11.25 5.40 -17.78
C ASN A 82 10.96 5.80 -19.24
N ALA A 83 10.01 5.11 -19.89
CA ALA A 83 9.56 5.40 -21.24
C ALA A 83 8.05 5.12 -21.39
N GLU A 84 7.39 5.87 -22.26
CA GLU A 84 5.97 5.68 -22.59
C GLU A 84 5.66 4.25 -23.04
N SER A 85 4.45 3.79 -22.73
CA SER A 85 3.81 2.65 -23.40
C SER A 85 2.51 3.08 -24.04
N SER A 86 2.31 2.59 -25.26
CA SER A 86 1.25 2.93 -26.21
C SER A 86 0.21 1.83 -26.42
N GLY A 87 0.35 0.63 -25.84
CA GLY A 87 -0.67 -0.41 -25.95
C GLY A 87 -0.48 -1.68 -25.10
N PRO A 88 -1.46 -2.61 -25.18
CA PRO A 88 -1.52 -3.83 -24.35
C PRO A 88 -0.35 -4.81 -24.52
N GLY A 89 0.27 -4.83 -25.70
CA GLY A 89 1.44 -5.69 -25.98
C GLY A 89 2.77 -5.12 -25.49
N ASP A 90 2.79 -3.92 -24.92
CA ASP A 90 4.04 -3.24 -24.52
C ASP A 90 4.62 -3.78 -23.21
N TRP A 91 3.93 -4.72 -22.56
CA TRP A 91 4.39 -5.38 -21.34
C TRP A 91 5.29 -6.58 -21.63
N ASP A 92 5.18 -7.20 -22.81
CA ASP A 92 5.90 -8.42 -23.17
C ASP A 92 7.42 -8.24 -23.05
N GLY A 93 8.03 -8.95 -22.09
CA GLY A 93 9.46 -8.91 -21.81
C GLY A 93 9.95 -7.63 -21.14
N ARG A 94 9.06 -6.69 -20.80
CA ARG A 94 9.42 -5.45 -20.12
C ARG A 94 9.92 -5.75 -18.71
N GLN A 95 11.06 -5.18 -18.33
CA GLN A 95 11.66 -5.44 -17.03
C GLN A 95 11.01 -4.57 -15.96
N ILE A 96 10.22 -5.18 -15.05
CA ILE A 96 9.53 -4.45 -13.99
C ILE A 96 10.18 -4.77 -12.64
N ARG A 97 10.65 -3.74 -11.94
CA ARG A 97 11.11 -3.89 -10.57
C ARG A 97 9.94 -4.26 -9.67
N ILE A 98 10.12 -5.35 -8.92
CA ILE A 98 9.18 -5.78 -7.88
C ILE A 98 9.82 -5.64 -6.49
N GLY A 99 9.03 -5.16 -5.53
CA GLY A 99 9.37 -5.08 -4.12
C GLY A 99 8.51 -5.96 -3.23
N GLY A 100 7.34 -6.41 -3.71
CA GLY A 100 6.37 -7.22 -2.98
C GLY A 100 6.10 -8.60 -3.60
N THR A 101 5.61 -9.52 -2.78
CA THR A 101 5.34 -10.92 -3.17
C THR A 101 4.18 -11.04 -4.15
N ALA A 102 3.19 -10.14 -4.09
CA ALA A 102 2.09 -10.09 -5.05
C ALA A 102 2.54 -9.65 -6.46
N GLN A 103 3.57 -8.83 -6.55
CA GLN A 103 3.94 -8.13 -7.79
C GLN A 103 4.62 -9.02 -8.82
N GLY A 104 5.28 -10.11 -8.39
CA GLY A 104 5.91 -11.06 -9.31
C GLY A 104 4.88 -11.73 -10.22
N PRO A 105 3.91 -12.47 -9.66
CA PRO A 105 2.83 -13.09 -10.42
C PRO A 105 2.04 -12.09 -11.26
N ILE A 106 1.75 -10.90 -10.72
CA ILE A 106 1.01 -9.86 -11.45
C ILE A 106 1.80 -9.32 -12.66
N ALA A 107 3.12 -9.14 -12.54
CA ALA A 107 3.94 -8.75 -13.68
C ALA A 107 4.02 -9.86 -14.73
N GLU A 108 4.17 -11.11 -14.30
CA GLU A 108 4.25 -12.27 -15.20
C GLU A 108 2.94 -12.50 -15.97
N SER A 109 1.78 -12.25 -15.34
CA SER A 109 0.47 -12.48 -15.99
C SER A 109 0.23 -11.56 -17.18
N ILE A 110 0.84 -10.37 -17.21
CA ILE A 110 0.79 -9.43 -18.32
C ILE A 110 1.98 -9.57 -19.29
N GLY A 111 2.79 -10.63 -19.17
CA GLY A 111 3.93 -10.91 -20.06
C GLY A 111 5.22 -10.19 -19.70
N ALA A 112 5.23 -9.39 -18.62
CA ALA A 112 6.42 -8.69 -18.16
C ALA A 112 7.40 -9.61 -17.43
N SER A 113 8.65 -9.15 -17.31
CA SER A 113 9.72 -9.86 -16.61
C SER A 113 9.99 -9.20 -15.24
N PRO A 114 9.54 -9.79 -14.12
CA PRO A 114 9.79 -9.21 -12.81
C PRO A 114 11.27 -9.27 -12.44
N VAL A 115 11.78 -8.19 -11.85
CA VAL A 115 13.15 -8.09 -11.32
C VAL A 115 13.07 -7.73 -9.84
N SER A 116 13.42 -8.68 -8.98
CA SER A 116 13.49 -8.43 -7.53
C SER A 116 14.73 -7.60 -7.20
N MET A 117 14.53 -6.41 -6.64
CA MET A 117 15.61 -5.56 -6.14
C MET A 117 15.16 -4.66 -4.99
N GLU A 118 16.12 -4.34 -4.12
CA GLU A 118 15.92 -3.43 -3.00
C GLU A 118 15.60 -2.02 -3.50
N TYR A 119 14.68 -1.34 -2.82
CA TYR A 119 14.15 -0.07 -3.28
C TYR A 119 15.24 1.01 -3.46
N GLY A 120 16.26 1.01 -2.59
CA GLY A 120 17.35 1.98 -2.64
C GLY A 120 18.22 1.93 -3.91
N GLU A 121 18.09 0.89 -4.73
CA GLU A 121 18.81 0.73 -6.00
C GLU A 121 17.92 1.08 -7.21
N THR A 122 16.60 1.24 -7.01
CA THR A 122 15.61 1.37 -8.09
C THR A 122 15.82 2.64 -8.92
N PHE A 123 16.11 3.79 -8.30
CA PHE A 123 16.32 5.06 -9.02
C PHE A 123 17.44 4.94 -10.06
N GLU A 124 18.61 4.42 -9.65
CA GLU A 124 19.75 4.22 -10.54
C GLU A 124 19.47 3.12 -11.57
N ALA A 125 18.72 2.08 -11.20
CA ALA A 125 18.34 1.01 -12.13
C ALA A 125 17.43 1.53 -13.24
N LEU A 126 16.44 2.37 -12.93
CA LEU A 126 15.56 3.04 -13.89
C LEU A 126 16.35 4.01 -14.77
N GLN A 127 17.16 4.89 -14.16
CA GLN A 127 17.97 5.88 -14.86
C GLN A 127 18.94 5.24 -15.87
N ARG A 128 19.44 4.03 -15.56
CA ARG A 128 20.37 3.28 -16.42
C ARG A 128 19.67 2.25 -17.31
N ASN A 129 18.33 2.20 -17.32
CA ASN A 129 17.53 1.23 -18.06
C ASN A 129 17.92 -0.24 -17.76
N THR A 130 18.30 -0.53 -16.51
CA THR A 130 18.47 -1.92 -16.02
C THR A 130 17.11 -2.57 -15.73
N VAL A 131 16.14 -1.74 -15.38
CA VAL A 131 14.70 -2.05 -15.38
C VAL A 131 13.99 -0.93 -16.14
N ASP A 132 12.87 -1.24 -16.78
CA ASP A 132 12.08 -0.29 -17.56
C ASP A 132 11.02 0.40 -16.70
N CYS A 133 10.44 -0.36 -15.76
CA CYS A 133 9.38 0.12 -14.88
C CYS A 133 9.56 -0.38 -13.45
N THR A 134 8.73 0.14 -12.55
CA THR A 134 8.61 -0.31 -11.16
C THR A 134 7.16 -0.22 -10.72
N PHE A 135 6.73 -1.16 -9.89
CA PHE A 135 5.58 -0.89 -9.01
C PHE A 135 6.03 0.07 -7.91
N VAL A 136 5.26 1.13 -7.68
CA VAL A 136 5.53 2.12 -6.64
C VAL A 136 4.22 2.72 -6.13
N GLN A 137 4.12 2.98 -4.83
CA GLN A 137 2.98 3.69 -4.27
C GLN A 137 3.17 5.20 -4.30
N GLY A 138 2.08 5.95 -4.33
CA GLY A 138 2.13 7.41 -4.38
C GLY A 138 2.95 8.06 -3.26
N GLN A 139 2.83 7.56 -2.02
CA GLN A 139 3.62 8.08 -0.91
C GLN A 139 5.13 7.90 -1.14
N VAL A 140 5.52 6.73 -1.64
CA VAL A 140 6.92 6.37 -1.88
C VAL A 140 7.47 7.13 -3.10
N ALA A 141 6.67 7.28 -4.15
CA ALA A 141 7.06 7.96 -5.38
C ALA A 141 7.46 9.42 -5.12
N GLY A 142 6.59 10.19 -4.46
CA GLY A 142 6.84 11.63 -4.24
C GLY A 142 7.83 11.93 -3.11
N SER A 143 7.96 11.06 -2.10
CA SER A 143 8.94 11.27 -1.02
C SER A 143 10.39 11.01 -1.45
N THR A 144 10.61 10.40 -2.61
CA THR A 144 11.93 9.93 -3.07
C THR A 144 12.37 10.56 -4.39
N GLY A 145 11.48 11.26 -5.09
CA GLY A 145 11.73 11.81 -6.43
C GLY A 145 11.82 10.74 -7.52
N LEU A 146 11.29 9.53 -7.29
CA LEU A 146 11.44 8.41 -8.23
C LEU A 146 10.90 8.73 -9.63
N LEU A 147 9.87 9.58 -9.70
CA LEU A 147 9.22 9.93 -10.96
C LEU A 147 10.05 10.90 -11.81
N GLU A 148 11.14 11.48 -11.29
CA GLU A 148 12.13 12.21 -12.10
C GLU A 148 12.79 11.30 -13.16
N VAL A 149 12.89 9.99 -12.90
CA VAL A 149 13.52 9.00 -13.80
C VAL A 149 12.54 7.95 -14.33
N ALA A 150 11.29 7.97 -13.87
CA ALA A 150 10.21 7.12 -14.35
C ALA A 150 8.88 7.90 -14.46
N PRO A 151 8.81 8.91 -15.34
CA PRO A 151 7.72 9.89 -15.35
C PRO A 151 6.46 9.40 -16.09
N HIS A 152 6.47 8.17 -16.64
CA HIS A 152 5.31 7.62 -17.35
C HIS A 152 4.58 6.61 -16.46
N VAL A 153 3.50 7.07 -15.85
CA VAL A 153 2.75 6.35 -14.82
C VAL A 153 1.48 5.73 -15.40
N LYS A 154 1.28 4.44 -15.10
CA LYS A 154 0.06 3.70 -15.36
C LYS A 154 -0.75 3.50 -14.07
N LEU A 155 -2.04 3.82 -14.13
CA LEU A 155 -2.98 3.78 -13.01
C LEU A 155 -4.03 2.68 -13.23
N PHE A 156 -4.49 2.08 -12.14
CA PHE A 156 -5.70 1.28 -12.14
C PHE A 156 -6.95 2.18 -12.14
N GLU A 157 -8.03 1.73 -12.76
CA GLU A 157 -9.34 2.41 -12.74
C GLU A 157 -10.39 1.56 -12.01
N GLY A 158 -11.25 2.21 -11.22
CA GLY A 158 -12.28 1.53 -10.46
C GLY A 158 -11.71 0.91 -9.18
N ASP A 159 -11.14 -0.28 -9.30
CA ASP A 159 -10.54 -1.03 -8.19
C ASP A 159 -9.03 -0.77 -8.09
N ARG A 160 -8.46 -0.93 -6.90
CA ARG A 160 -7.02 -0.71 -6.68
C ARG A 160 -6.17 -1.97 -6.82
N MET A 161 -4.87 -1.75 -6.98
CA MET A 161 -3.90 -2.84 -6.96
C MET A 161 -3.66 -3.32 -5.53
N THR A 162 -3.45 -4.63 -5.39
CA THR A 162 -3.05 -5.20 -4.11
C THR A 162 -1.61 -4.81 -3.72
N GLY A 163 -1.32 -4.79 -2.42
CA GLY A 163 0.00 -4.51 -1.88
C GLY A 163 0.11 -3.23 -1.05
N GLY A 164 -1.00 -2.50 -0.85
CA GLY A 164 -1.03 -1.21 -0.17
C GLY A 164 -0.60 -1.27 1.30
N ALA A 165 -0.89 -2.37 2.00
CA ALA A 165 -0.60 -2.54 3.43
C ALA A 165 0.88 -2.90 3.67
N THR A 166 1.74 -1.90 3.84
CA THR A 166 3.20 -2.06 3.76
C THR A 166 3.94 -2.09 5.08
N ALA A 167 3.32 -1.63 6.16
CA ALA A 167 3.98 -1.46 7.45
C ALA A 167 3.02 -1.61 8.63
N ALA A 168 3.58 -1.56 9.84
CA ALA A 168 2.85 -1.47 11.09
C ALA A 168 3.61 -0.57 12.06
N HIS A 169 2.87 0.16 12.91
CA HIS A 169 3.44 0.86 14.05
C HIS A 169 3.30 -0.04 15.27
N VAL A 170 4.42 -0.38 15.87
CA VAL A 170 4.49 -1.25 17.05
C VAL A 170 5.36 -0.61 18.12
N ALA A 171 4.96 -0.77 19.37
CA ALA A 171 5.79 -0.46 20.52
C ALA A 171 6.63 -1.69 20.89
N GLY A 172 7.89 -1.46 21.25
CA GLY A 172 8.77 -2.53 21.71
C GLY A 172 8.45 -3.00 23.13
N SER A 173 9.12 -4.05 23.58
CA SER A 173 8.85 -4.76 24.84
C SER A 173 8.86 -3.93 26.14
N ARG A 174 9.40 -2.71 26.12
CA ARG A 174 9.34 -1.79 27.28
C ARG A 174 8.03 -1.01 27.38
N PHE A 175 7.15 -1.11 26.40
CA PHE A 175 5.85 -0.46 26.43
C PHE A 175 5.01 -0.92 27.62
N ASP A 176 5.04 -2.21 27.92
CA ASP A 176 4.31 -2.81 29.05
C ASP A 176 4.80 -2.35 30.42
N GLU A 177 6.05 -1.87 30.50
CA GLU A 177 6.63 -1.31 31.73
C GLU A 177 6.13 0.11 32.02
N LEU A 178 5.50 0.78 31.04
CA LEU A 178 4.98 2.14 31.22
C LEU A 178 3.77 2.15 32.17
N PRO A 179 3.65 3.18 33.02
CA PRO A 179 2.40 3.49 33.70
C PRO A 179 1.22 3.49 32.72
N LEU A 180 0.08 2.93 33.16
CA LEU A 180 -1.13 2.81 32.34
C LEU A 180 -1.51 4.10 31.62
N ALA A 181 -1.44 5.24 32.32
CA ALA A 181 -1.75 6.55 31.74
C ALA A 181 -0.88 6.87 30.51
N TYR A 182 0.40 6.48 30.48
CA TYR A 182 1.26 6.70 29.33
C TYR A 182 0.96 5.73 28.19
N LYS A 183 0.67 4.45 28.49
CA LYS A 183 0.22 3.50 27.46
C LYS A 183 -1.04 3.99 26.77
N GLN A 184 -1.99 4.46 27.56
CA GLN A 184 -3.24 5.04 27.10
C GLN A 184 -3.02 6.32 26.28
N ILE A 185 -2.18 7.27 26.73
CA ILE A 185 -1.86 8.47 25.93
C ILE A 185 -1.25 8.11 24.57
N ILE A 186 -0.35 7.14 24.52
CA ILE A 186 0.28 6.69 23.26
C ILE A 186 -0.76 6.02 22.35
N PHE A 187 -1.63 5.18 22.91
CA PHE A 187 -2.68 4.50 22.16
C PHE A 187 -3.73 5.49 21.62
N ASP A 188 -4.16 6.44 22.46
CA ASP A 188 -5.17 7.45 22.13
C ASP A 188 -4.67 8.42 21.04
N ALA A 189 -3.35 8.57 20.87
CA ALA A 189 -2.75 9.31 19.76
C ALA A 189 -2.92 8.61 18.40
N GLY A 190 -3.55 7.42 18.36
CA GLY A 190 -3.86 6.68 17.14
C GLY A 190 -4.68 7.47 16.12
N VAL A 191 -5.56 8.36 16.58
CA VAL A 191 -6.36 9.26 15.70
C VAL A 191 -5.45 10.23 14.95
N ASP A 192 -4.51 10.87 15.64
CA ASP A 192 -3.56 11.80 15.03
C ASP A 192 -2.58 11.09 14.10
N MET A 193 -2.16 9.87 14.46
CA MET A 193 -1.32 9.02 13.61
C MET A 193 -2.07 8.59 12.34
N PHE A 194 -3.35 8.23 12.44
CA PHE A 194 -4.18 7.90 11.28
C PHE A 194 -4.28 9.09 10.32
N HIS A 195 -4.57 10.28 10.86
CA HIS A 195 -4.59 11.51 10.08
C HIS A 195 -3.25 11.81 9.41
N GLY A 196 -2.16 11.74 10.17
CA GLY A 196 -0.81 11.99 9.67
C GLY A 196 -0.40 11.02 8.56
N GLN A 197 -0.84 9.76 8.62
CA GLN A 197 -0.57 8.78 7.57
C GLN A 197 -1.28 9.15 6.27
N LEU A 198 -2.59 9.43 6.31
CA LEU A 198 -3.34 9.83 5.11
C LEU A 198 -2.86 11.17 4.54
N ALA A 199 -2.62 12.16 5.40
CA ALA A 199 -2.06 13.45 4.96
C ALA A 199 -0.69 13.25 4.30
N SER A 200 0.20 12.44 4.89
CA SER A 200 1.50 12.13 4.30
C SER A 200 1.38 11.43 2.94
N THR A 201 0.41 10.53 2.77
CA THR A 201 0.14 9.87 1.49
C THR A 201 -0.30 10.89 0.45
N MET A 202 -1.27 11.76 0.78
CA MET A 202 -1.78 12.77 -0.15
C MET A 202 -0.72 13.81 -0.53
N ASP A 203 0.02 14.35 0.46
CA ASP A 203 1.10 15.32 0.23
C ASP A 203 2.20 14.76 -0.67
N SER A 204 2.54 13.49 -0.47
CA SER A 204 3.55 12.81 -1.27
C SER A 204 3.02 12.48 -2.66
N SER A 205 1.75 12.06 -2.81
CA SER A 205 1.12 11.89 -4.12
C SER A 205 1.05 13.21 -4.90
N LEU A 206 0.79 14.34 -4.22
CA LEU A 206 0.86 15.67 -4.82
C LEU A 206 2.29 15.99 -5.30
N GLN A 207 3.31 15.64 -4.53
CA GLN A 207 4.70 15.80 -4.96
C GLN A 207 5.02 14.92 -6.17
N ALA A 208 4.54 13.67 -6.19
CA ALA A 208 4.68 12.78 -7.33
C ALA A 208 4.06 13.36 -8.62
N VAL A 209 2.88 13.97 -8.54
CA VAL A 209 2.24 14.65 -9.69
C VAL A 209 3.12 15.78 -10.21
N LYS A 210 3.68 16.60 -9.31
CA LYS A 210 4.61 17.68 -9.67
C LYS A 210 5.89 17.15 -10.32
N ASP A 211 6.43 16.03 -9.84
CA ASP A 211 7.62 15.39 -10.40
C ASP A 211 7.36 14.91 -11.83
N VAL A 212 6.20 14.27 -12.07
CA VAL A 212 5.77 13.86 -13.42
C VAL A 212 5.64 15.06 -14.34
N GLN A 213 4.97 16.13 -13.92
CA GLN A 213 4.83 17.34 -14.71
C GLN A 213 6.19 17.98 -15.03
N ALA A 214 7.09 18.06 -14.05
CA ALA A 214 8.42 18.64 -14.23
C ALA A 214 9.32 17.84 -15.18
N ALA A 215 9.06 16.54 -15.31
CA ALA A 215 9.76 15.63 -16.21
C ALA A 215 9.07 15.48 -17.59
N ASP A 216 8.07 16.30 -17.90
CA ASP A 216 7.22 16.19 -19.11
C ASP A 216 6.61 14.77 -19.27
N GLY A 217 6.26 14.17 -18.14
CA GLY A 217 5.69 12.83 -18.03
C GLY A 217 4.20 12.74 -18.27
N THR A 218 3.65 11.56 -18.00
CA THR A 218 2.24 11.24 -18.28
C THR A 218 1.66 10.34 -17.22
N PHE A 219 0.43 10.63 -16.79
CA PHE A 219 -0.46 9.65 -16.19
C PHE A 219 -1.40 9.11 -17.26
N SER A 220 -1.64 7.80 -17.24
CA SER A 220 -2.65 7.17 -18.10
C SER A 220 -3.13 5.88 -17.47
N SER A 221 -4.31 5.43 -17.85
CA SER A 221 -4.88 4.19 -17.32
C SER A 221 -4.20 2.96 -17.91
N ILE A 222 -4.16 1.87 -17.14
CA ILE A 222 -3.85 0.55 -17.66
C ILE A 222 -4.95 0.17 -18.66
N ALA A 223 -4.57 -0.48 -19.76
CA ALA A 223 -5.56 -0.92 -20.74
C ALA A 223 -6.53 -1.92 -20.08
N PRO A 224 -7.86 -1.81 -20.27
CA PRO A 224 -8.84 -2.61 -19.54
C PRO A 224 -8.58 -4.12 -19.57
N GLU A 225 -8.17 -4.67 -20.71
CA GLU A 225 -7.84 -6.09 -20.87
C GLU A 225 -6.58 -6.53 -20.08
N VAL A 226 -5.63 -5.61 -19.90
CA VAL A 226 -4.43 -5.84 -19.08
C VAL A 226 -4.83 -5.76 -17.61
N GLN A 227 -5.65 -4.78 -17.24
CA GLN A 227 -6.13 -4.62 -15.87
C GLN A 227 -6.94 -5.85 -15.43
N GLU A 228 -7.88 -6.32 -16.25
CA GLU A 228 -8.68 -7.53 -15.98
C GLU A 228 -7.78 -8.77 -15.76
N THR A 229 -6.68 -8.87 -16.52
CA THR A 229 -5.69 -9.95 -16.34
C THR A 229 -4.98 -9.83 -14.99
N MET A 230 -4.58 -8.62 -14.59
CA MET A 230 -3.93 -8.36 -13.30
C MET A 230 -4.88 -8.63 -12.14
N GLU A 231 -6.13 -8.16 -12.23
CA GLU A 231 -7.19 -8.40 -11.24
C GLU A 231 -7.47 -9.90 -11.06
N GLY A 232 -7.56 -10.65 -12.16
CA GLY A 232 -7.67 -12.11 -12.10
C GLY A 232 -6.52 -12.76 -11.32
N THR A 233 -5.28 -12.32 -11.56
CA THR A 233 -4.13 -12.79 -10.78
C THR A 233 -4.18 -12.37 -9.30
N GLN A 234 -4.71 -11.19 -8.97
CA GLN A 234 -4.92 -10.79 -7.57
C GLN A 234 -5.91 -11.74 -6.89
N GLU A 235 -6.99 -12.12 -7.57
CA GLU A 235 -7.95 -13.08 -7.03
C GLU A 235 -7.35 -14.49 -6.88
N GLU A 236 -6.51 -14.94 -7.81
CA GLU A 236 -5.75 -16.19 -7.66
C GLU A 236 -4.79 -16.17 -6.45
N LEU A 237 -4.20 -15.02 -6.14
CA LEU A 237 -3.37 -14.87 -4.93
C LEU A 237 -4.20 -15.02 -3.66
N VAL A 238 -5.43 -14.49 -3.64
CA VAL A 238 -6.33 -14.65 -2.50
C VAL A 238 -6.83 -16.09 -2.39
N ASP A 239 -7.13 -16.75 -3.51
CA ASP A 239 -7.46 -18.19 -3.52
C ASP A 239 -6.33 -19.02 -2.90
N GLY A 240 -5.08 -18.74 -3.27
CA GLY A 240 -3.91 -19.40 -2.67
C GLY A 240 -3.81 -19.19 -1.15
N LEU A 241 -4.13 -17.99 -0.65
CA LEU A 241 -4.14 -17.73 0.81
C LEU A 241 -5.23 -18.52 1.53
N ILE A 242 -6.41 -18.68 0.92
CA ILE A 242 -7.51 -19.47 1.49
C ILE A 242 -7.16 -20.95 1.47
N GLU A 243 -6.64 -21.47 0.35
CA GLU A 243 -6.22 -22.88 0.23
C GLU A 243 -5.13 -23.25 1.25
N ASP A 244 -4.20 -22.32 1.52
CA ASP A 244 -3.16 -22.49 2.53
C ASP A 244 -3.66 -22.29 3.98
N GLY A 245 -4.94 -21.94 4.17
CA GLY A 245 -5.55 -21.68 5.49
C GLY A 245 -4.96 -20.46 6.19
N ARG A 246 -4.45 -19.48 5.42
CA ARG A 246 -3.87 -18.23 5.93
C ARG A 246 -4.91 -17.16 6.19
N ILE A 247 -6.03 -17.25 5.49
CA ILE A 247 -7.16 -16.32 5.53
C ILE A 247 -8.45 -17.14 5.39
N ASP A 248 -9.53 -16.66 5.99
CA ASP A 248 -10.83 -17.35 5.98
C ASP A 248 -11.53 -17.28 4.61
N GLU A 249 -12.38 -18.26 4.32
CA GLU A 249 -13.09 -18.39 3.03
C GLU A 249 -14.03 -17.20 2.73
N ASP A 250 -14.55 -16.54 3.76
CA ASP A 250 -15.48 -15.42 3.66
C ASP A 250 -14.80 -14.05 3.58
N ILE A 251 -13.46 -13.98 3.54
CA ILE A 251 -12.69 -12.73 3.54
C ILE A 251 -13.15 -11.74 2.47
N ARG A 252 -13.57 -12.23 1.30
CA ARG A 252 -14.04 -11.39 0.20
C ARG A 252 -15.32 -10.65 0.55
N GLU A 253 -16.26 -11.37 1.15
CA GLU A 253 -17.53 -10.80 1.61
C GLU A 253 -17.26 -9.81 2.75
N GLN A 254 -16.36 -10.17 3.68
CA GLN A 254 -15.97 -9.30 4.78
C GLN A 254 -15.34 -7.99 4.30
N LEU A 255 -14.35 -8.05 3.40
CA LEU A 255 -13.64 -6.85 2.91
C LEU A 255 -14.51 -6.02 1.97
N THR A 256 -15.32 -6.63 1.11
CA THR A 256 -16.28 -5.90 0.27
C THR A 256 -17.32 -5.19 1.13
N GLY A 257 -17.88 -5.88 2.13
CA GLY A 257 -18.83 -5.28 3.06
C GLY A 257 -18.23 -4.18 3.92
N SER A 258 -16.97 -4.33 4.34
CA SER A 258 -16.22 -3.28 5.04
C SER A 258 -15.96 -2.09 4.13
N ALA A 259 -15.57 -2.30 2.88
CA ALA A 259 -15.40 -1.23 1.89
C ALA A 259 -16.70 -0.44 1.64
N GLU A 260 -17.85 -1.12 1.52
CA GLU A 260 -19.17 -0.47 1.40
C GLU A 260 -19.50 0.38 2.65
N LYS A 261 -19.27 -0.18 3.84
CA LYS A 261 -19.44 0.55 5.11
C LYS A 261 -18.58 1.81 5.15
N TRP A 262 -17.28 1.69 4.87
CA TRP A 262 -16.34 2.80 4.96
C TRP A 262 -16.56 3.83 3.86
N THR A 263 -17.03 3.42 2.68
CA THR A 263 -17.51 4.34 1.64
C THR A 263 -18.62 5.23 2.18
N GLY A 264 -19.64 4.63 2.81
CA GLY A 264 -20.74 5.40 3.40
C GLY A 264 -20.30 6.35 4.52
N ILE A 265 -19.30 5.97 5.33
CA ILE A 265 -18.75 6.85 6.39
C ILE A 265 -17.92 7.98 5.78
N VAL A 266 -17.13 7.72 4.75
CA VAL A 266 -16.34 8.73 4.04
C VAL A 266 -17.25 9.77 3.39
N GLU A 267 -18.35 9.33 2.76
CA GLU A 267 -19.40 10.20 2.24
C GLU A 267 -20.13 10.98 3.35
N GLU A 268 -20.49 10.33 4.46
CA GLU A 268 -21.13 10.96 5.62
C GLU A 268 -20.28 12.10 6.19
N LEU A 269 -18.97 11.90 6.26
CA LEU A 269 -18.00 12.88 6.75
C LEU A 269 -17.67 13.96 5.71
N GLY A 270 -18.15 13.84 4.47
CA GLY A 270 -18.04 14.85 3.42
C GLY A 270 -16.68 14.87 2.72
N TYR A 271 -15.93 13.77 2.72
CA TYR A 271 -14.74 13.65 1.89
C TYR A 271 -15.15 13.37 0.44
N GLU A 272 -14.56 14.12 -0.49
CA GLU A 272 -14.82 14.00 -1.93
C GLU A 272 -13.50 14.14 -2.68
N ASP A 273 -13.36 13.46 -3.81
CA ASP A 273 -12.27 13.73 -4.75
C ASP A 273 -12.60 14.99 -5.57
N GLY A 274 -11.67 15.94 -5.61
CA GLY A 274 -11.82 17.17 -6.39
C GLY A 274 -11.59 16.97 -7.90
N GLY A 275 -11.11 15.79 -8.30
CA GLY A 275 -10.76 15.43 -9.66
C GLY A 275 -9.94 14.14 -9.69
N GLU A 276 -9.31 13.89 -10.83
CA GLU A 276 -8.43 12.73 -11.01
C GLU A 276 -7.05 12.97 -10.36
N LEU A 277 -6.28 11.89 -10.20
CA LEU A 277 -4.93 11.94 -9.60
C LEU A 277 -3.98 12.88 -10.36
N GLN A 278 -4.01 12.87 -11.70
CA GLN A 278 -3.08 13.69 -12.50
C GLN A 278 -3.29 15.21 -12.34
N ASP A 279 -4.46 15.60 -11.84
CA ASP A 279 -4.85 16.99 -11.62
C ASP A 279 -4.85 17.33 -10.12
N LEU A 280 -4.24 16.48 -9.27
CA LEU A 280 -4.22 16.64 -7.81
C LEU A 280 -3.68 18.01 -7.36
N ASP A 281 -2.76 18.61 -8.11
CA ASP A 281 -2.24 19.95 -7.86
C ASP A 281 -3.22 21.08 -8.17
N GLU A 282 -4.32 20.80 -8.87
CA GLU A 282 -5.39 21.75 -9.14
C GLU A 282 -6.45 21.81 -8.03
N TRP A 283 -6.65 20.71 -7.28
CA TRP A 283 -7.76 20.58 -6.33
C TRP A 283 -7.38 20.19 -4.90
N TYR A 284 -6.16 19.74 -4.65
CA TYR A 284 -5.65 19.44 -3.31
C TYR A 284 -4.55 20.40 -2.88
N GLU A 285 -4.61 20.84 -1.62
CA GLU A 285 -3.56 21.64 -0.98
C GLU A 285 -3.09 20.93 0.29
N VAL A 286 -1.80 21.06 0.61
CA VAL A 286 -1.25 20.52 1.87
C VAL A 286 -2.03 21.08 3.06
N ASP A 287 -2.35 20.22 4.02
CA ASP A 287 -3.17 20.51 5.21
C ASP A 287 -4.63 20.94 4.93
N SER A 288 -5.14 20.79 3.69
CA SER A 288 -6.52 21.20 3.37
C SER A 288 -7.61 20.25 3.87
N VAL A 289 -7.25 18.99 4.15
CA VAL A 289 -8.19 17.94 4.57
C VAL A 289 -7.84 17.42 5.95
N ASP A 290 -8.81 17.50 6.86
CA ASP A 290 -8.69 16.94 8.21
C ASP A 290 -9.27 15.53 8.25
N PHE A 291 -8.41 14.52 8.30
CA PHE A 291 -8.79 13.11 8.37
C PHE A 291 -9.09 12.61 9.79
N ARG A 292 -8.93 13.46 10.83
CA ARG A 292 -9.17 13.04 12.23
C ARG A 292 -10.60 12.56 12.47
N PRO A 293 -11.67 13.13 11.91
CA PRO A 293 -13.02 12.60 12.07
C PRO A 293 -13.17 11.15 11.56
N LEU A 294 -12.47 10.78 10.49
CA LEU A 294 -12.45 9.39 10.03
C LEU A 294 -11.62 8.50 10.97
N GLY A 295 -10.47 9.00 11.41
CA GLY A 295 -9.63 8.34 12.41
C GLY A 295 -10.35 8.06 13.72
N GLU A 296 -11.23 8.98 14.17
CA GLU A 296 -12.09 8.79 15.34
C GLU A 296 -13.07 7.63 15.14
N ARG A 297 -13.72 7.53 13.96
CA ARG A 297 -14.60 6.40 13.63
C ARG A 297 -13.85 5.06 13.63
N VAL A 298 -12.66 5.02 13.02
CA VAL A 298 -11.80 3.81 13.02
C VAL A 298 -11.35 3.47 14.44
N PHE A 299 -11.00 4.46 15.24
CA PHE A 299 -10.59 4.25 16.63
C PHE A 299 -11.73 3.66 17.45
N GLU A 300 -12.92 4.24 17.40
CA GLU A 300 -14.09 3.80 18.16
C GLU A 300 -14.59 2.41 17.73
N GLU A 301 -14.65 2.15 16.42
CA GLU A 301 -15.27 0.93 15.87
C GLU A 301 -14.31 -0.27 15.79
N ALA A 302 -12.99 -0.03 15.81
CA ALA A 302 -11.99 -1.10 15.71
C ALA A 302 -10.95 -1.07 16.84
N SER A 303 -10.25 0.04 17.02
CA SER A 303 -9.05 0.06 17.87
C SER A 303 -9.39 0.07 19.37
N LEU A 304 -10.50 0.68 19.77
CA LEU A 304 -10.83 0.98 21.18
C LEU A 304 -10.90 -0.28 22.05
N ALA A 305 -11.33 -1.42 21.49
CA ALA A 305 -11.37 -2.71 22.20
C ALA A 305 -9.97 -3.21 22.61
N HIS A 306 -8.90 -2.69 22.00
CA HIS A 306 -7.50 -3.05 22.27
C HIS A 306 -6.78 -2.01 23.12
N ARG A 307 -7.48 -0.95 23.57
CA ARG A 307 -6.89 0.11 24.40
C ARG A 307 -6.42 -0.46 25.74
N PRO A 308 -5.19 -0.14 26.20
CA PRO A 308 -4.66 -0.66 27.46
C PRO A 308 -5.54 -0.35 28.69
N GLU A 309 -5.73 -1.34 29.56
CA GLU A 309 -6.47 -1.28 30.85
C GLU A 309 -5.58 -1.42 32.09
#